data_AF-A0A6I1QZY9-F1
#
_entry.id   AF-A0A6I1QZY9-F1
#
_cell.length_a   1.000
_cell.length_b   1.000
_cell.length_c   1.000
_cell.angle_alpha   90.00
_cell.angle_beta   90.00
_cell.angle_gamma   90.00
#
_symmetry.space_group_name_H-M   'P 1'
#
loop_
_entity.id
_entity.type
_entity.pdbx_description
1 polymer ?
#
loop_
_entity_poly.entity_id
_entity_poly.type
_entity_poly.pdbx_seq_one_letter_code
_entity_poly.pdbx_strand_id
1 'polypeptide(L)' 'MAYSLPDFRAMKMISPICDHCGDLFFGNAHRVTSEEDGVILLDMVVCDSCGIQARRLGLKTEEFDCSRSVALN' A
#
# COMPACT_ATOMS: atom_id res chain seq x y z
N MET A 1 10.96 11.70 38.12
CA MET A 1 9.67 12.36 37.80
C MET A 1 9.20 11.79 36.47
N ALA A 2 8.12 11.01 36.50
CA ALA A 2 7.53 10.37 35.33
C ALA A 2 6.78 11.43 34.50
N TYR A 3 7.14 11.58 33.22
CA TYR A 3 6.26 12.22 32.24
C TYR A 3 5.62 11.11 31.41
N SER A 4 4.32 11.03 31.54
CA SER A 4 3.43 10.05 30.94
C SER A 4 3.58 10.02 29.42
N LEU A 5 3.82 8.83 28.87
CA LEU A 5 3.54 8.53 27.47
C LEU A 5 2.02 8.66 27.28
N PRO A 6 1.53 9.37 26.26
CA PRO A 6 0.09 9.50 26.07
C PRO A 6 -0.52 8.15 25.70
N ASP A 7 -1.38 7.63 26.58
CA ASP A 7 -2.32 6.56 26.31
C ASP A 7 -3.40 7.10 25.36
N PHE A 8 -3.20 6.93 24.06
CA PHE A 8 -4.24 7.08 23.05
C PHE A 8 -4.16 5.86 22.17
N ARG A 9 -4.93 4.82 22.52
CA ARG A 9 -5.62 3.91 21.60
C ARG A 9 -5.05 4.00 20.18
N ALA A 10 -3.90 3.36 19.97
CA ALA A 10 -3.16 3.44 18.73
C ALA A 10 -4.02 2.85 17.61
N MET A 11 -4.83 3.69 16.98
CA MET A 11 -5.17 3.55 15.59
C MET A 11 -3.83 3.46 14.91
N LYS A 12 -3.42 2.22 14.62
CA LYS A 12 -2.27 1.89 13.82
C LYS A 12 -2.55 2.50 12.45
N MET A 13 -2.32 3.80 12.31
CA MET A 13 -1.93 4.40 11.05
C MET A 13 -0.59 3.76 10.74
N ILE A 14 -0.64 2.53 10.24
CA ILE A 14 0.32 2.10 9.25
C ILE A 14 0.03 3.10 8.14
N SER A 15 0.79 4.18 8.10
CA SER A 15 0.89 5.02 6.93
C SER A 15 1.67 4.15 5.96
N PRO A 16 1.00 3.41 5.05
CA PRO A 16 1.72 2.54 4.14
C PRO A 16 2.73 3.40 3.37
N ILE A 17 3.96 2.93 3.34
CA ILE A 17 5.03 3.56 2.60
C ILE A 17 4.97 2.97 1.19
N CYS A 18 5.00 3.85 0.21
CA CYS A 18 5.07 3.49 -1.20
C CYS A 18 6.40 2.76 -1.48
N ASP A 19 6.36 1.52 -1.97
CA ASP A 19 7.57 0.75 -2.24
C ASP A 19 8.40 1.34 -3.41
N HIS A 20 7.73 2.07 -4.32
CA HIS A 20 8.39 2.72 -5.45
C HIS A 20 9.05 4.06 -5.11
N CYS A 21 8.39 4.86 -4.28
CA CYS A 21 8.71 6.27 -4.07
C CYS A 21 9.20 6.57 -2.66
N GLY A 22 8.98 5.67 -1.69
CA GLY A 22 9.31 5.87 -0.29
C GLY A 22 8.41 6.89 0.42
N ASP A 23 7.43 7.47 -0.28
CA ASP A 23 6.49 8.42 0.29
C ASP A 23 5.40 7.74 1.10
N LEU A 24 4.99 8.41 2.18
CA LEU A 24 3.84 8.03 2.97
C LEU A 24 2.58 8.36 2.19
N PHE A 25 1.70 7.38 2.03
CA PHE A 25 0.38 7.61 1.44
C PHE A 25 -0.73 7.25 2.43
N PHE A 26 -1.84 8.00 2.35
CA PHE A 26 -3.01 7.81 3.20
C PHE A 26 -4.18 7.42 2.31
N GLY A 27 -4.80 6.26 2.56
CA GLY A 27 -5.95 5.77 1.82
C GLY A 27 -5.67 4.51 1.00
N ASN A 28 -6.07 4.52 -0.26
CA ASN A 28 -6.00 3.36 -1.16
C ASN A 28 -4.55 3.13 -1.62
N ALA A 29 -4.08 1.89 -1.46
CA ALA A 29 -2.87 1.43 -2.08
C ALA A 29 -3.22 0.83 -3.45
N HIS A 30 -2.23 0.70 -4.32
CA HIS A 30 -2.36 -0.05 -5.56
C HIS A 30 -1.30 -1.14 -5.57
N ARG A 31 -1.73 -2.38 -5.80
CA ARG A 31 -0.83 -3.50 -6.01
C ARG A 31 -0.52 -3.59 -7.49
N VAL A 32 0.74 -3.38 -7.83
CA VAL A 32 1.24 -3.51 -9.20
C VAL A 32 1.88 -4.88 -9.32
N THR A 33 1.32 -5.70 -10.20
CA THR A 33 1.89 -6.97 -10.59
C THR A 33 2.30 -6.95 -12.06
N SER A 34 3.30 -7.72 -12.42
CA SER A 34 3.72 -7.89 -13.81
C SER A 34 4.03 -9.35 -14.06
N GLU A 35 3.49 -9.86 -15.15
CA GLU A 35 3.61 -11.26 -15.53
C GLU A 35 4.19 -11.34 -16.93
N GLU A 36 5.25 -12.12 -17.10
CA GLU A 36 5.87 -12.40 -18.39
C GLU A 36 6.08 -13.91 -18.50
N ASP A 37 5.60 -14.52 -19.58
CA ASP A 37 5.65 -15.97 -19.82
C ASP A 37 5.08 -16.83 -18.67
N GLY A 38 4.06 -16.31 -17.97
CA GLY A 38 3.43 -16.97 -16.82
C GLY A 38 4.19 -16.86 -15.50
N VAL A 39 5.28 -16.07 -15.46
CA VAL A 39 6.06 -15.79 -14.24
C VAL A 39 5.76 -14.39 -13.76
N ILE A 40 5.41 -14.25 -12.48
CA ILE A 40 5.28 -12.93 -11.84
C ILE A 40 6.68 -12.36 -11.64
N LEU A 41 7.01 -11.32 -12.41
CA LEU A 41 8.29 -10.60 -12.35
C LEU A 41 8.29 -9.50 -11.28
N LEU A 42 7.14 -8.85 -11.09
CA LEU A 42 6.99 -7.73 -10.19
C LEU A 42 5.74 -7.93 -9.33
N ASP A 43 5.87 -7.72 -8.03
CA ASP A 43 4.76 -7.65 -7.07
C ASP A 43 5.10 -6.58 -6.03
N MET A 44 4.49 -5.40 -6.14
CA MET A 44 4.77 -4.28 -5.24
C MET A 44 3.54 -3.45 -4.93
N VAL A 45 3.51 -2.86 -3.74
CA VAL A 45 2.42 -2.00 -3.27
C VAL A 45 2.86 -0.54 -3.34
N VAL A 46 2.10 0.27 -4.05
CA VAL A 46 2.44 1.67 -4.34
C VAL A 46 1.28 2.59 -4.03
N CYS A 47 1.57 3.90 -3.95
CA CYS A 47 0.54 4.92 -3.84
C CYS A 47 -0.24 5.09 -5.15
N ASP A 48 -1.37 5.79 -5.09
CA ASP A 48 -2.24 6.06 -6.23
C ASP A 48 -1.51 6.64 -7.46
N SER A 49 -0.63 7.62 -7.23
CA SER A 49 0.13 8.24 -8.31
C SER A 49 1.05 7.26 -9.04
N CYS A 50 1.71 6.36 -8.31
CA CYS A 50 2.57 5.32 -8.89
C CYS A 50 1.73 4.21 -9.55
N GLY A 51 0.57 3.88 -8.98
CA GLY A 51 -0.37 2.94 -9.59
C GLY A 51 -0.89 3.43 -10.95
N ILE A 52 -1.20 4.72 -11.06
CA ILE A 52 -1.59 5.33 -12.34
C ILE A 52 -0.47 5.25 -13.37
N GLN A 53 0.78 5.51 -12.97
CA GLN A 53 1.93 5.39 -13.87
C GLN A 53 2.16 3.95 -14.32
N ALA A 54 2.09 2.98 -13.40
CA ALA A 54 2.21 1.56 -13.69
C ALA A 54 1.12 1.10 -14.68
N ARG A 55 -0.13 1.52 -14.47
CA ARG A 55 -1.24 1.25 -15.39
C ARG A 55 -0.99 1.83 -16.77
N ARG A 56 -0.40 3.03 -16.88
CA ARG A 56 -0.03 3.65 -18.17
C ARG A 56 1.11 2.90 -18.88
N LEU A 57 1.99 2.26 -18.13
CA LEU A 57 3.06 1.40 -18.65
C LEU A 57 2.53 0.03 -19.11
N GLY A 58 1.25 -0.28 -18.88
CA GLY A 58 0.63 -1.57 -19.22
C GLY A 58 0.80 -2.65 -18.16
N LEU A 59 1.23 -2.28 -16.94
CA LEU A 59 1.37 -3.22 -15.83
C LEU A 59 0.00 -3.52 -15.19
N LYS A 60 -0.20 -4.76 -14.73
CA LYS A 60 -1.44 -5.14 -14.02
C LYS A 60 -1.47 -4.36 -12.70
N THR A 61 -2.49 -3.54 -12.50
CA THR A 61 -2.62 -2.69 -11.32
C THR A 61 -3.99 -2.91 -10.70
N GLU A 62 -4.02 -3.38 -9.45
CA GLU A 62 -5.23 -3.62 -8.67
C GLU A 62 -5.30 -2.68 -7.47
N GLU A 63 -6.47 -2.14 -7.19
CA GLU A 63 -6.70 -1.33 -6.00
C GLU A 63 -6.66 -2.23 -4.76
N PHE A 64 -5.82 -1.86 -3.80
CA PHE A 64 -5.63 -2.53 -2.54
C PHE A 64 -6.08 -1.61 -1.41
N ASP A 65 -7.28 -1.86 -0.91
CA ASP A 65 -7.80 -1.22 0.29
C ASP A 65 -7.00 -1.68 1.53
N CYS A 66 -6.00 -0.90 1.94
CA CYS A 66 -5.39 -1.05 3.27
C CYS A 66 -6.42 -0.76 4.40
N SER A 67 -7.55 -0.16 4.06
CA SER A 67 -8.68 0.17 4.95
C SER A 67 -9.55 -1.03 5.31
N ARG A 68 -9.45 -2.15 4.58
CA ARG A 68 -10.19 -3.36 4.91
C ARG A 68 -9.37 -4.21 5.86
N SER A 69 -9.59 -4.01 7.14
CA SER A 69 -9.68 -5.15 8.05
C SER A 69 -10.59 -6.18 7.38
N VAL A 70 -9.99 -7.25 6.85
CA VAL A 70 -10.70 -8.49 6.52
C VAL A 70 -11.58 -8.79 7.73
N ALA A 71 -12.89 -8.72 7.53
CA ALA A 71 -13.82 -9.37 8.43
C ALA A 71 -13.49 -10.86 8.31
N LEU A 72 -12.82 -11.40 9.35
CA LEU A 72 -12.71 -12.84 9.52
C LEU A 72 -14.12 -13.43 9.48
N ASN A 73 -14.31 -14.43 8.62
CA ASN A 73 -15.37 -15.42 8.75
C ASN A 73 -14.96 -16.38 9.87
#